data_AF-A0A381VE27-F1
#
_entry.id   AF-A0A381VE27-F1
#
_cell.length_a   1.000
_cell.length_b   1.000
_cell.length_c   1.000
_cell.angle_alpha   90.00
_cell.angle_beta   90.00
_cell.angle_gamma   90.00
#
_symmetry.space_group_name_H-M   'P 1'
#
loop_
_entity.id
_entity.type
_entity.pdbx_description
1 polymer ?
#
loop_
_entity_poly.entity_id
_entity_poly.type
_entity_poly.pdbx_seq_one_letter_code
_entity_poly.pdbx_strand_id
1 'polypeptide(L)' 'MKGEVGGNIIGTGKVKFGLEYRDLLSDQGVCINVFGEVDGEEVELLRFDCFDHEPHYH' A
#
# COMPACT_ATOMS: atom_id res chain seq x y z
N MET A 1 7.30 9.49 10.49
CA MET A 1 8.27 8.74 9.67
C MET A 1 7.63 8.54 8.31
N LYS A 2 8.17 9.16 7.25
CA LYS A 2 7.78 8.82 5.87
C LYS A 2 8.36 7.43 5.65
N GLY A 3 7.53 6.39 5.59
CA GLY A 3 7.99 5.05 5.23
C GLY A 3 8.64 5.15 3.86
N GLU A 4 9.91 4.73 3.76
CA GLU A 4 10.51 4.49 2.46
C GLU A 4 9.59 3.52 1.71
N VAL A 5 9.23 3.87 0.47
CA VAL A 5 8.47 3.02 -0.42
C VAL A 5 9.38 1.85 -0.82
N GLY A 6 9.49 0.87 0.07
CA GLY A 6 10.27 -0.35 -0.11
C GLY A 6 9.57 -1.41 -0.96
N GLY A 7 8.34 -1.14 -1.42
CA GLY A 7 7.57 -2.04 -2.28
C GLY A 7 7.73 -1.71 -3.76
N ASN A 8 7.75 -2.73 -4.61
CA ASN A 8 7.72 -2.56 -6.07
C ASN A 8 6.49 -1.72 -6.47
N ILE A 9 6.70 -0.45 -6.85
CA ILE A 9 5.64 0.41 -7.37
C ILE A 9 5.29 0.00 -8.80
N ILE A 10 4.01 -0.28 -9.04
CA ILE A 10 3.44 -0.66 -10.33
C ILE A 10 2.55 0.47 -10.85
N GLY A 11 2.80 0.87 -12.10
CA GLY A 11 1.96 1.82 -12.83
C GLY A 11 2.68 3.11 -13.20
N THR A 12 2.26 3.70 -14.31
CA THR A 12 2.77 4.98 -14.85
C THR A 12 1.67 6.02 -15.05
N GLY A 13 0.43 5.70 -14.63
CA GLY A 13 -0.72 6.58 -14.72
C GLY A 13 -0.91 7.46 -13.49
N LYS A 14 -2.07 8.12 -13.41
CA LYS A 14 -2.48 8.98 -12.27
C LYS A 14 -2.64 8.20 -10.95
N VAL A 15 -2.74 6.89 -11.04
CA VAL A 15 -2.81 5.98 -9.90
C VAL A 15 -1.69 4.95 -10.03
N LYS A 16 -0.99 4.71 -8.93
CA LYS A 16 0.10 3.72 -8.82
C LYS A 16 -0.18 2.80 -7.63
N PHE A 17 0.42 1.61 -7.66
CA PHE A 17 0.21 0.60 -6.64
C PHE A 17 1.53 0.18 -6.02
N GLY A 18 1.65 0.24 -4.69
CA GLY A 18 2.70 -0.45 -3.95
C GLY A 18 2.20 -1.81 -3.50
N LEU A 19 3.02 -2.85 -3.67
CA LEU A 19 2.72 -4.19 -3.19
C LEU A 19 3.80 -4.65 -2.23
N GLU A 20 3.37 -5.14 -1.08
CA GLU A 20 4.24 -5.66 -0.03
C GLU A 20 3.58 -6.87 0.62
N TYR A 21 4.31 -7.98 0.75
CA TYR A 21 3.87 -9.05 1.64
C TYR A 21 4.33 -8.73 3.06
N ARG A 22 3.41 -8.76 4.02
CA ARG A 22 3.71 -8.55 5.44
C ARG A 22 3.48 -9.82 6.20
N ASP A 23 4.47 -10.21 6.98
CA ASP A 23 4.39 -11.25 8.00
C ASP A 23 4.43 -10.55 9.37
N LEU A 24 3.25 -10.43 9.99
CA LEU A 24 3.02 -9.71 11.23
C LEU A 24 2.81 -10.68 12.40
N LEU A 25 3.62 -11.74 12.55
CA LEU A 25 3.62 -12.72 13.66
C LEU A 25 2.27 -13.41 13.97
N SER A 26 1.23 -12.66 14.34
CA SER A 26 -0.16 -13.07 14.55
C SER A 26 -1.04 -12.99 13.30
N ASP A 27 -0.62 -12.30 12.24
CA ASP A 27 -1.34 -12.23 10.98
C ASP A 27 -0.36 -12.05 9.82
N GLN A 28 -0.80 -12.25 8.59
CA GLN A 28 0.04 -12.09 7.41
C GLN A 28 -0.80 -11.88 6.17
N GLY A 29 -0.21 -11.30 5.13
CA GLY A 29 -0.84 -11.20 3.83
C GLY A 29 -0.27 -10.08 2.97
N VAL A 30 -0.92 -9.84 1.84
CA VAL A 30 -0.50 -8.79 0.91
C VAL A 30 -1.11 -7.46 1.32
N CYS A 31 -0.27 -6.46 1.51
CA CYS A 31 -0.66 -5.06 1.55
C CYS A 31 -0.57 -4.45 0.15
N ILE A 32 -1.64 -3.75 -0.24
CA ILE A 32 -1.72 -3.00 -1.50
C ILE A 32 -1.96 -1.53 -1.17
N ASN A 33 -0.93 -0.70 -1.36
CA ASN A 33 -1.03 0.75 -1.22
C ASN A 33 -1.43 1.36 -2.56
N VAL A 34 -2.46 2.21 -2.57
CA VAL A 34 -2.90 2.96 -3.75
C VAL A 34 -2.41 4.39 -3.62
N PHE A 35 -1.55 4.81 -4.54
CA PHE A 35 -1.01 6.16 -4.58
C PHE A 35 -1.63 6.96 -5.72
N GLY A 36 -1.77 8.27 -5.51
CA GLY A 36 -2.11 9.23 -6.55
C GLY A 36 -1.49 10.58 -6.28
N GLU A 37 -1.81 11.56 -7.13
CA GLU A 37 -1.30 12.92 -7.01
C GLU A 37 -2.40 13.86 -6.50
N VAL A 38 -2.11 14.61 -5.43
CA VAL A 38 -2.95 15.68 -4.91
C VAL A 38 -2.08 16.91 -4.72
N ASP A 39 -2.44 18.02 -5.36
CA ASP A 39 -1.69 19.28 -5.34
C ASP A 39 -0.20 19.14 -5.74
N GLY A 40 0.10 18.21 -6.66
CA GLY A 40 1.45 17.95 -7.15
C GLY A 40 2.29 17.03 -6.27
N GLU A 41 1.74 16.52 -5.16
CA GLU A 41 2.42 15.61 -4.24
C GLU A 41 1.85 14.20 -4.35
N GLU A 42 2.73 13.19 -4.27
CA GLU A 42 2.31 11.79 -4.21
C GLU A 42 1.77 11.46 -2.81
N VAL A 43 0.54 10.97 -2.77
CA VAL A 43 -0.19 10.68 -1.53
C VAL A 43 -0.77 9.26 -1.57
N GLU A 44 -0.79 8.60 -0.41
CA GLU A 44 -1.56 7.37 -0.22
C GLU A 44 -3.05 7.73 -0.20
N LEU A 45 -3.78 7.24 -1.19
CA LEU A 45 -5.23 7.46 -1.33
C LEU A 45 -6.03 6.41 -0.58
N LEU A 46 -5.53 5.17 -0.57
CA LEU A 46 -6.18 4.01 0.02
C LEU A 46 -5.14 2.94 0.30
N ARG A 47 -5.37 2.11 1.32
CA ARG A 47 -4.58 0.90 1.54
C ARG A 47 -5.49 -0.28 1.80
N PHE A 48 -5.20 -1.40 1.16
CA PHE A 48 -5.83 -2.68 1.45
C PHE A 48 -4.82 -3.57 2.17
N ASP A 49 -5.13 -3.93 3.41
CA ASP A 49 -4.40 -4.94 4.16
C ASP A 49 -5.17 -6.26 4.00
N CYS A 50 -4.78 -7.07 3.00
CA CYS A 50 -5.41 -8.35 2.69
C CYS A 50 -4.81 -9.46 3.55
N PHE A 51 -4.99 -9.34 4.86
CA PHE A 51 -4.47 -10.30 5.83
C PHE A 51 -5.39 -11.51 6.03
N ASP A 52 -4.81 -12.61 6.50
CA ASP A 52 -5.49 -13.89 6.71
C ASP A 52 -6.60 -13.81 7.77
N HIS A 53 -6.37 -13.04 8.85
CA HIS A 53 -7.29 -13.00 10.00
C HIS A 53 -8.08 -11.70 10.10
N GLU A 54 -7.46 -10.54 9.92
CA GLU A 54 -8.12 -9.23 10.02
C GLU A 54 -7.99 -8.43 8.72
N PRO A 55 -8.63 -8.84 7.61
CA PRO A 55 -8.59 -8.08 6.37
C PRO A 55 -9.36 -6.76 6.51
N HIS A 56 -8.71 -5.65 6.14
CA HIS A 56 -9.30 -4.31 6.26
C HIS A 56 -8.73 -3.33 5.24
N TYR A 57 -9.30 -2.12 5.20
CA TYR A 57 -8.79 -1.02 4.40
C TYR A 57 -8.70 0.27 5.23
N HIS A 58 -7.77 1.15 4.84
CA HIS A 58 -7.54 2.48 5.43
C HIS A 58 -7.82 3.55 4.39
#